data_AF-A0A7C7BUP1-F1
#
_entry.id   AF-A0A7C7BUP1-F1
#
_cell.length_a   1.000
_cell.length_b   1.000
_cell.length_c   1.000
_cell.angle_alpha   90.00
_cell.angle_beta   90.00
_cell.angle_gamma   90.00
#
_symmetry.space_group_name_H-M   'P 1'
#
loop_
_entity.id
_entity.type
_entity.pdbx_description
1 polymer ?
#
loop_
_entity_poly.entity_id
_entity_poly.type
_entity_poly.pdbx_seq_one_letter_code
_entity_poly.pdbx_strand_id
1 'polypeptide(L)'
;MKNHYIDNKRFEEIILLYQQDPKTYEEDLVSLFDLLITNIIDSFRFKVDPDDARQECFTLVLKTVKNFKPRKGTAFNYFTTIIVNNLKLLYTREKKYNKKIENYIERKKDDFI
;
A
#
# COMPACT_ATOMS: atom_id res chain seq x y z
N MET A 1 2.83 -10.13 -22.40
CA MET A 1 2.35 -8.72 -22.32
C MET A 1 1.64 -8.58 -20.99
N LYS A 2 2.24 -7.91 -19.99
CA LYS A 2 1.57 -7.69 -18.70
C LYS A 2 0.59 -6.53 -18.88
N ASN A 3 -0.70 -6.81 -18.88
CA ASN A 3 -1.72 -5.77 -18.89
C ASN A 3 -1.60 -4.94 -17.61
N HIS A 4 -0.98 -3.77 -17.69
CA HIS A 4 -0.85 -2.80 -16.59
C HIS A 4 -2.17 -2.05 -16.31
N TYR A 5 -3.28 -2.50 -16.90
CA TYR A 5 -4.55 -1.81 -16.84
C TYR A 5 -5.47 -2.48 -15.84
N ILE A 6 -5.81 -1.75 -14.79
CA ILE A 6 -6.91 -2.11 -13.90
C ILE A 6 -8.18 -1.52 -14.51
N ASP A 7 -9.10 -2.40 -14.90
CA ASP A 7 -10.46 -1.97 -15.26
C ASP A 7 -11.17 -1.51 -13.98
N ASN A 8 -11.40 -0.20 -13.87
CA ASN A 8 -12.03 0.41 -12.70
C ASN A 8 -13.43 -0.14 -12.42
N LYS A 9 -14.20 -0.48 -13.45
CA LYS A 9 -15.56 -1.04 -13.26
C LYS A 9 -15.47 -2.44 -12.69
N ARG A 10 -14.61 -3.28 -13.26
CA ARG A 10 -14.39 -4.64 -12.77
C ARG A 10 -13.81 -4.64 -11.36
N PHE A 11 -12.90 -3.73 -11.07
CA PHE A 11 -12.31 -3.59 -9.73
C PHE A 11 -13.37 -3.24 -8.69
N GLU A 12 -14.21 -2.25 -8.98
CA GLU A 12 -15.30 -1.86 -8.08
C GLU A 12 -16.34 -2.98 -7.92
N GLU A 13 -16.69 -3.66 -9.00
CA GLU A 13 -17.59 -4.82 -8.97
C GLU A 13 -17.07 -5.93 -8.04
N ILE A 14 -15.81 -6.34 -8.19
CA ILE A 14 -15.19 -7.37 -7.35
C ILE A 14 -15.16 -6.96 -5.88
N ILE A 15 -14.87 -5.68 -5.57
CA ILE A 15 -14.92 -5.18 -4.19
C ILE A 15 -16.33 -5.33 -3.60
N LEU A 16 -17.37 -4.98 -4.35
CA LEU A 16 -18.76 -5.07 -3.90
C LEU A 16 -19.22 -6.52 -3.73
N LEU A 17 -18.79 -7.40 -4.64
CA LEU A 17 -19.07 -8.84 -4.57
C LEU A 17 -18.36 -9.47 -3.36
N TYR A 18 -17.10 -9.14 -3.13
CA TYR A 18 -16.36 -9.58 -1.94
C TYR A 18 -17.00 -9.09 -0.64
N GLN A 19 -17.53 -7.86 -0.60
CA GLN A 19 -18.25 -7.38 0.57
C GLN A 19 -19.50 -8.21 0.90
N GLN A 20 -20.11 -8.86 -0.09
CA GLN A 20 -21.29 -9.71 0.07
C GLN A 20 -20.92 -11.18 0.35
N ASP A 21 -19.94 -11.70 -0.37
CA ASP A 21 -19.45 -13.07 -0.24
C ASP A 21 -17.92 -13.12 -0.28
N PRO A 22 -17.25 -12.89 0.87
CA PRO A 22 -15.80 -12.85 0.92
C PRO A 22 -15.14 -14.14 0.43
N LYS A 23 -15.74 -15.30 0.70
CA LYS A 23 -15.12 -16.61 0.39
C LYS A 23 -15.00 -16.86 -1.10
N THR A 24 -16.00 -16.45 -1.87
CA THR A 24 -16.04 -16.68 -3.32
C THR A 24 -15.13 -15.73 -4.08
N TYR A 25 -15.00 -14.48 -3.62
CA TYR A 25 -14.32 -13.41 -4.36
C TYR A 25 -12.95 -13.02 -3.78
N GLU A 26 -12.44 -13.75 -2.78
CA GLU A 26 -11.14 -13.46 -2.13
C GLU A 26 -9.99 -13.50 -3.13
N GLU A 27 -9.88 -14.56 -3.94
CA GLU A 27 -8.78 -14.74 -4.89
C GLU A 27 -8.74 -13.65 -5.95
N ASP A 28 -9.91 -13.30 -6.51
CA ASP A 28 -10.06 -12.22 -7.48
C ASP A 28 -9.67 -10.87 -6.87
N LEU A 29 -10.13 -10.59 -5.65
CA LEU A 29 -9.84 -9.35 -4.96
C LEU A 29 -8.34 -9.22 -4.65
N VAL A 30 -7.72 -10.28 -4.13
CA VAL A 30 -6.29 -10.33 -3.81
C VAL A 30 -5.46 -10.10 -5.07
N SER A 31 -5.81 -10.76 -6.18
CA SER A 31 -5.11 -10.60 -7.46
C SER A 31 -5.18 -9.16 -7.99
N LEU A 32 -6.33 -8.52 -7.89
CA LEU A 32 -6.49 -7.11 -8.30
C LEU A 32 -5.72 -6.14 -7.40
N PHE A 33 -5.72 -6.38 -6.08
CA PHE A 33 -4.90 -5.58 -5.17
C PHE A 33 -3.41 -5.80 -5.35
N ASP A 34 -2.97 -7.01 -5.67
CA ASP A 34 -1.54 -7.28 -5.93
C ASP A 34 -1.04 -6.44 -7.11
N LEU A 35 -1.82 -6.43 -8.19
CA LEU A 35 -1.54 -5.63 -9.36
C LEU A 35 -1.53 -4.12 -9.02
N LEU A 36 -2.52 -3.64 -8.26
CA LEU A 36 -2.63 -2.23 -7.88
C LEU A 36 -1.44 -1.80 -7.01
N ILE A 37 -1.15 -2.57 -5.96
CA ILE A 37 -0.08 -2.26 -5.00
C ILE A 37 1.26 -2.30 -5.70
N THR A 38 1.54 -3.34 -6.50
CA THR A 38 2.80 -3.47 -7.25
C THR A 38 2.99 -2.29 -8.20
N ASN A 39 1.97 -1.93 -8.99
CA ASN A 39 2.05 -0.79 -9.89
C ASN A 39 2.31 0.54 -9.15
N ILE A 40 1.70 0.73 -7.97
CA ILE A 40 1.92 1.94 -7.16
C ILE A 40 3.34 1.97 -6.58
N ILE A 41 3.82 0.86 -6.01
CA ILE A 41 5.18 0.77 -5.44
C ILE A 41 6.21 1.10 -6.54
N ASP A 42 6.07 0.49 -7.71
CA ASP A 42 6.97 0.70 -8.86
C ASP A 42 6.93 2.14 -9.39
N SER A 43 5.75 2.76 -9.37
CA SER A 43 5.55 4.12 -9.89
C SER A 43 6.09 5.21 -8.94
N PHE A 44 5.84 5.08 -7.64
CA PHE A 44 6.18 6.13 -6.67
C PHE A 44 7.62 6.02 -6.13
N ARG A 45 8.25 4.83 -6.23
CA ARG A 45 9.67 4.60 -5.90
C ARG A 45 10.10 5.16 -4.54
N PHE A 46 9.25 5.00 -3.52
CA PHE A 46 9.64 5.30 -2.15
C PHE A 46 10.85 4.45 -1.76
N LYS A 47 11.83 5.05 -1.08
CA LYS A 47 12.99 4.32 -0.56
C LYS A 47 12.58 3.59 0.71
N VAL A 48 11.89 2.46 0.53
CA VAL A 48 11.41 1.52 1.55
C VAL A 48 11.70 0.10 1.09
N ASP A 49 11.68 -0.86 2.02
CA ASP A 49 11.73 -2.26 1.63
C ASP A 49 10.46 -2.65 0.83
N PRO A 50 10.57 -3.16 -0.41
CA PRO A 50 9.40 -3.43 -1.26
C PRO A 50 8.48 -4.54 -0.74
N ASP A 51 9.03 -5.54 -0.05
CA ASP A 51 8.26 -6.68 0.44
C ASP A 51 7.50 -6.29 1.71
N ASP A 52 8.14 -5.57 2.63
CA ASP A 52 7.48 -4.97 3.80
C ASP A 52 6.39 -3.99 3.37
N ALA A 53 6.69 -3.13 2.39
CA ALA A 53 5.72 -2.17 1.84
C ALA A 53 4.51 -2.88 1.23
N ARG A 54 4.73 -3.95 0.43
CA ARG A 54 3.66 -4.75 -0.16
C ARG A 54 2.79 -5.36 0.94
N GLN A 55 3.39 -5.98 1.95
CA GLN A 55 2.66 -6.65 3.04
C GLN A 55 1.85 -5.67 3.91
N GLU A 56 2.44 -4.54 4.29
CA GLU A 56 1.72 -3.51 5.06
C GLU A 56 0.56 -2.92 4.25
N CYS A 57 0.77 -2.63 2.95
CA CYS A 57 -0.29 -2.14 2.08
C CYS A 57 -1.42 -3.16 1.91
N PHE A 58 -1.11 -4.45 1.71
CA PHE A 58 -2.11 -5.52 1.64
C PHE A 58 -2.95 -5.62 2.90
N THR A 59 -2.28 -5.61 4.05
CA THR A 59 -2.93 -5.65 5.36
C THR A 59 -3.89 -4.47 5.53
N LEU A 60 -3.49 -3.28 5.09
CA LEU A 60 -4.30 -2.08 5.20
C LEU A 60 -5.50 -2.10 4.25
N VAL A 61 -5.32 -2.49 2.98
CA VAL A 61 -6.44 -2.52 2.02
C VAL A 61 -7.49 -3.54 2.45
N LEU A 62 -7.10 -4.75 2.84
CA LEU A 62 -8.05 -5.78 3.30
C LEU A 62 -8.85 -5.32 4.53
N LYS A 63 -8.21 -4.63 5.49
CA LYS A 63 -8.90 -4.04 6.65
C LYS A 63 -9.88 -2.93 6.27
N THR A 64 -9.61 -2.20 5.20
CA THR A 64 -10.40 -1.04 4.77
C THR A 64 -11.43 -1.36 3.70
N VAL A 65 -11.36 -2.52 3.02
CA VAL A 65 -12.31 -2.95 1.99
C VAL A 65 -13.76 -2.87 2.44
N LYS A 66 -14.08 -3.34 3.65
CA LYS A 66 -15.43 -3.27 4.23
C LYS A 66 -15.97 -1.84 4.40
N ASN A 67 -15.10 -0.82 4.39
CA ASN A 67 -15.47 0.58 4.56
C ASN A 67 -15.74 1.30 3.24
N PHE A 68 -15.36 0.69 2.10
CA PHE A 68 -15.57 1.27 0.79
C PHE A 68 -17.07 1.38 0.46
N LYS A 69 -17.48 2.53 -0.06
CA LYS A 69 -18.84 2.82 -0.49
C LYS A 69 -18.79 3.59 -1.82
N PRO A 70 -19.39 3.08 -2.93
CA PRO A 70 -19.31 3.71 -4.26
C PRO A 70 -19.74 5.18 -4.29
N ARG A 71 -20.68 5.57 -3.41
CA ARG A 71 -21.16 6.97 -3.30
C ARG A 71 -20.09 7.97 -2.84
N LYS A 72 -18.94 7.51 -2.34
CA LYS A 72 -17.87 8.37 -1.81
C LYS A 72 -16.67 8.52 -2.74
N GLY A 73 -16.75 7.98 -3.97
CA GLY A 73 -15.68 8.01 -4.96
C GLY A 73 -15.45 6.64 -5.59
N THR A 74 -14.65 6.60 -6.66
CA THR A 74 -14.31 5.35 -7.34
C THR A 74 -13.42 4.47 -6.47
N ALA A 75 -13.59 3.15 -6.58
CA ALA A 75 -12.73 2.17 -5.90
C ALA A 75 -11.24 2.44 -6.14
N PHE A 76 -10.85 2.65 -7.40
CA PHE A 76 -9.47 2.91 -7.79
C PHE A 76 -8.87 4.11 -7.04
N ASN A 77 -9.55 5.25 -7.03
CA ASN A 77 -9.05 6.45 -6.35
C ASN A 77 -9.00 6.26 -4.83
N TYR A 78 -10.02 5.61 -4.26
CA TYR A 78 -10.09 5.33 -2.83
C TYR A 78 -8.89 4.50 -2.36
N PHE A 79 -8.64 3.36 -3.00
CA PHE A 79 -7.56 2.47 -2.60
C PHE A 79 -6.18 3.00 -2.99
N THR A 80 -6.04 3.65 -4.14
CA THR A 80 -4.77 4.31 -4.51
C THR A 80 -4.36 5.35 -3.46
N THR A 81 -5.32 6.16 -2.99
CA THR A 81 -5.07 7.16 -1.95
C THR A 81 -4.61 6.50 -0.64
N ILE A 82 -5.26 5.42 -0.22
CA ILE A 82 -4.90 4.66 0.98
C ILE A 82 -3.48 4.09 0.85
N ILE A 83 -3.17 3.44 -0.27
CA ILE A 83 -1.87 2.81 -0.51
C ILE A 83 -0.75 3.86 -0.51
N VAL A 84 -0.90 4.94 -1.28
CA VAL A 84 0.13 6.00 -1.37
C VAL A 84 0.35 6.67 -0.01
N ASN A 85 -0.70 6.91 0.76
CA ASN A 85 -0.57 7.47 2.10
C ASN A 85 0.19 6.52 3.03
N ASN A 86 -0.08 5.21 2.95
CA ASN A 86 0.65 4.22 3.75
C ASN A 86 2.14 4.18 3.38
N LEU A 87 2.47 4.16 2.09
CA LEU A 87 3.85 4.20 1.61
C LEU A 87 4.59 5.47 2.08
N LYS A 88 3.90 6.62 2.09
CA LYS A 88 4.47 7.87 2.62
C LYS A 88 4.75 7.80 4.12
N LEU A 89 3.88 7.13 4.90
CA LEU A 89 4.09 6.91 6.33
C LEU A 89 5.30 5.99 6.57
N LEU A 90 5.38 4.87 5.84
CA LEU A 90 6.51 3.95 5.87
C LEU A 90 7.84 4.66 5.60
N TYR A 91 7.90 5.37 4.47
CA TYR A 91 9.08 6.14 4.09
C TYR A 91 9.48 7.17 5.16
N THR A 92 8.49 7.86 5.75
CA THR A 92 8.77 8.84 6.80
C THR A 92 9.28 8.18 8.08
N ARG A 93 8.75 7.00 8.44
CA ARG A 93 9.18 6.20 9.60
C ARG A 93 10.64 5.77 9.44
N GLU A 94 10.98 5.17 8.30
CA GLU A 94 12.35 4.73 8.01
C GLU A 94 13.34 5.89 7.97
N LYS A 95 12.98 6.99 7.29
CA LYS A 95 13.83 8.19 7.24
C LYS A 95 14.14 8.73 8.64
N LYS A 96 13.14 8.77 9.54
CA LYS A 96 13.34 9.21 10.94
C LYS A 96 14.21 8.22 11.72
N TYR A 97 14.03 6.92 11.50
CA TYR A 97 14.83 5.89 12.14
C TYR A 97 16.31 5.97 11.73
N ASN A 98 16.60 6.09 10.43
CA ASN A 98 17.96 6.24 9.92
C ASN A 98 18.64 7.50 10.47
N LYS A 99 17.93 8.62 10.49
CA LYS A 99 18.44 9.85 11.11
C LYS A 99 18.77 9.68 12.59
N LYS A 100 18.00 8.87 13.32
CA LYS A 100 18.27 8.59 14.74
C LYS A 100 19.56 7.78 14.92
N ILE A 101 19.82 6.82 14.03
CA ILE A 101 21.07 6.05 14.01
C ILE A 101 22.25 6.96 13.68
N GLU A 102 22.14 7.78 12.63
CA GLU A 102 23.17 8.75 12.24
C GLU A 102 23.54 9.67 13.41
N ASN A 103 22.55 10.31 14.04
CA ASN A 103 22.76 11.17 15.21
C ASN A 103 23.42 10.43 16.38
N TYR A 104 23.11 9.15 16.58
CA TYR A 104 23.71 8.34 17.64
C TYR A 104 25.19 8.06 17.36
N ILE A 105 25.51 7.71 16.10
CA ILE A 105 26.88 7.47 15.65
C ILE A 105 27.72 8.75 15.76
N GLU A 106 27.18 9.90 15.35
CA GLU A 106 27.86 11.20 15.46
C GLU A 106 28.21 11.53 16.91
N ARG A 107 27.24 11.45 17.84
CA ARG A 107 27.50 11.70 19.27
C ARG A 107 28.54 10.75 19.86
N LYS A 108 28.56 9.50 19.42
CA LYS A 108 29.53 8.51 19.91
C LYS A 108 30.94 8.77 19.37
N LYS A 109 31.11 9.38 18.19
CA LYS A 109 32.43 9.77 17.68
C LYS A 109 33.07 10.85 18.55
N ASP A 110 32.28 11.80 19.03
CA ASP A 110 32.74 12.86 19.93
C ASP A 110 33.20 12.30 21.30
N ASP A 111 32.72 11.12 21.71
CA ASP A 111 33.16 10.46 22.96
C ASP A 111 34.56 9.79 22.83
N PHE A 112 35.09 9.62 21.60
CA PHE A 112 36.37 8.93 21.34
C PHE A 112 37.50 9.85 20.84
N ILE A 113 37.26 11.16 20.74
CA ILE A 113 38.25 12.20 20.38
C ILE A 113 38.52 13.06 21.61
#